data_AF-A0A3C1FS38-F1
#
_entry.id   AF-A0A3C1FS38-F1
#
_cell.length_a   1.000
_cell.length_b   1.000
_cell.length_c   1.000
_cell.angle_alpha   90.00
_cell.angle_beta   90.00
_cell.angle_gamma   90.00
#
_symmetry.space_group_name_H-M   'P 1'
#
loop_
_entity.id
_entity.type
_entity.pdbx_description
1 polymer ?
#
loop_
_entity_poly.entity_id
_entity_poly.type
_entity_poly.pdbx_seq_one_letter_code
_entity_poly.pdbx_strand_id
1 'polypeptide(L)' 'NYVKLDGTIGCMVNGAGLAMATMDIIKLYGGEPANFLDVGGGADKEKVTEAFKIILRDPNVEAILV' A
#
# COMPACT_ATOMS: atom_id res chain seq x y z
N ASN A 1 -2.30 -9.66 1.63
CA ASN A 1 -1.34 -9.61 2.75
C ASN A 1 -1.15 -8.16 3.16
N TYR A 2 -1.40 -7.78 4.42
CA TYR A 2 -1.29 -6.39 4.89
C TYR A 2 -0.38 -6.31 6.11
N VAL A 3 0.54 -5.35 6.10
CA VAL A 3 1.37 -4.98 7.25
C VAL A 3 1.31 -3.47 7.41
N LYS A 4 0.90 -3.01 8.59
CA LYS A 4 0.89 -1.58 8.92
C LYS A 4 2.32 -1.11 9.23
N LEU A 5 2.63 0.11 8.79
CA LEU A 5 3.86 0.85 9.06
C LEU A 5 3.48 2.24 9.63
N ASP A 6 4.47 3.06 9.95
CA ASP A 6 4.27 4.35 10.62
C ASP A 6 4.29 5.57 9.67
N GLY A 7 4.24 5.33 8.36
CA GLY A 7 4.26 6.40 7.35
C GLY A 7 2.91 7.01 7.01
N THR A 8 2.89 7.83 5.94
CA THR A 8 1.72 8.59 5.48
C THR A 8 1.27 8.23 4.06
N ILE A 9 2.07 7.48 3.30
CA ILE A 9 1.73 7.07 1.93
C ILE A 9 1.31 5.61 1.91
N GLY A 10 0.02 5.37 1.70
CA GLY A 10 -0.51 4.03 1.55
C GLY A 10 -0.09 3.40 0.21
N CYS A 11 0.23 2.11 0.22
CA CYS A 11 0.65 1.38 -0.99
C CYS A 11 -0.29 0.21 -1.26
N MET A 12 -0.76 0.05 -2.50
CA MET A 12 -1.51 -1.12 -2.95
C MET A 12 -0.91 -1.68 -4.23
N VAL A 13 -0.33 -2.87 -4.18
CA VAL A 13 0.44 -3.41 -5.31
C VAL A 13 0.11 -4.89 -5.55
N ASN A 14 0.20 -5.36 -6.80
CA ASN A 14 -0.07 -6.73 -7.22
C ASN A 14 1.21 -7.59 -7.30
N GLY A 15 1.79 -7.88 -6.13
CA GLY A 15 2.93 -8.78 -5.99
C GLY A 15 3.93 -8.26 -4.96
N ALA A 16 4.35 -9.14 -4.06
CA ALA A 16 5.25 -8.79 -2.95
C ALA A 16 6.55 -8.08 -3.39
N GLY A 17 7.18 -8.50 -4.49
CA GLY A 17 8.41 -7.87 -4.99
C GLY A 17 8.20 -6.44 -5.46
N LEU A 18 7.11 -6.19 -6.20
CA LEU A 18 6.75 -4.84 -6.65
C LEU A 18 6.32 -3.97 -5.46
N ALA A 19 5.61 -4.55 -4.48
CA ALA A 19 5.20 -3.84 -3.27
C ALA A 19 6.42 -3.34 -2.46
N MET A 20 7.47 -4.17 -2.34
CA MET A 20 8.73 -3.75 -1.71
C MET A 20 9.42 -2.65 -2.50
N ALA A 21 9.52 -2.79 -3.83
CA ALA A 21 10.13 -1.76 -4.69
C ALA A 21 9.37 -0.42 -4.62
N THR A 22 8.04 -0.44 -4.54
CA THR A 22 7.22 0.78 -4.39
C THR A 22 7.51 1.48 -3.07
N MET A 23 7.65 0.73 -1.96
CA MET A 23 8.04 1.31 -0.67
C MET A 23 9.46 1.90 -0.71
N ASP A 24 10.40 1.22 -1.38
CA ASP A 24 11.76 1.72 -1.57
C ASP A 24 11.78 3.03 -2.36
N ILE A 25 10.97 3.14 -3.42
CA ILE A 25 10.81 4.38 -4.20
C ILE A 25 10.25 5.51 -3.33
N ILE A 26 9.20 5.23 -2.53
CA ILE A 26 8.63 6.22 -1.62
C ILE A 26 9.70 6.76 -0.67
N LYS A 27 10.46 5.85 -0.04
CA LYS A 27 11.57 6.19 0.84
C LYS A 27 12.68 6.97 0.13
N LEU A 28 13.05 6.57 -1.08
CA LEU A 28 14.09 7.21 -1.88
C LEU A 28 13.77 8.68 -2.18
N TYR A 29 12.50 9.01 -2.37
CA TYR A 29 12.02 10.37 -2.58
C TYR A 29 11.60 11.11 -1.29
N GLY A 30 11.96 10.57 -0.12
CA GLY A 30 11.74 11.22 1.18
C GLY A 30 10.33 11.08 1.76
N GLY A 31 9.49 10.24 1.16
CA GLY A 31 8.19 9.86 1.70
C GLY A 31 8.31 8.68 2.67
N GLU A 32 7.24 8.47 3.44
CA GLU A 32 7.16 7.39 4.41
C GLU A 32 5.99 6.45 4.05
N PRO A 33 6.23 5.17 3.75
CA PRO A 33 5.17 4.22 3.45
C PRO A 33 4.35 3.90 4.70
N ALA A 34 3.03 4.03 4.62
CA ALA A 34 2.10 3.77 5.71
C ALA A 34 1.76 2.28 5.86
N ASN A 35 1.93 1.50 4.79
CA ASN A 35 1.66 0.08 4.81
C ASN A 35 2.40 -0.67 3.71
N PHE A 36 2.52 -1.98 3.91
CA PHE A 36 2.75 -2.95 2.85
C PHE A 36 1.43 -3.67 2.56
N LEU A 37 0.96 -3.64 1.32
CA LEU A 37 -0.21 -4.42 0.90
C LEU A 37 0.00 -5.04 -0.47
N ASP A 38 -0.08 -6.37 -0.49
CA ASP A 38 -0.07 -7.18 -1.71
C ASP A 38 -1.47 -7.75 -1.95
N VAL A 39 -2.11 -7.34 -3.06
CA VAL A 39 -3.40 -7.86 -3.54
C VAL A 39 -3.28 -9.18 -4.32
N GLY A 40 -2.06 -9.59 -4.64
CA GLY A 40 -1.76 -10.81 -5.40
C GLY A 40 -2.12 -10.72 -6.88
N GLY A 41 -1.89 -11.83 -7.60
CA GLY A 41 -2.33 -11.96 -9.00
C GLY A 41 -3.86 -12.07 -9.10
N GLY A 42 -4.46 -11.30 -10.02
CA GLY A 42 -5.92 -11.28 -10.20
C GLY A 42 -6.64 -10.35 -9.22
N ALA A 43 -6.27 -9.07 -9.26
CA ALA A 43 -6.95 -8.01 -8.52
C ALA A 43 -8.34 -7.76 -9.13
N ASP A 44 -9.35 -8.43 -8.59
CA ASP A 44 -10.76 -8.17 -8.89
C ASP A 44 -11.29 -6.94 -8.12
N LYS A 45 -12.46 -6.46 -8.54
CA LYS A 45 -13.07 -5.25 -7.96
C LYS A 45 -13.29 -5.37 -6.46
N GLU A 46 -13.64 -6.55 -5.98
CA GLU A 46 -13.94 -6.80 -4.56
C GLU A 46 -12.66 -6.73 -3.72
N LYS A 47 -11.58 -7.39 -4.13
CA LYS A 47 -10.28 -7.32 -3.44
C LYS A 47 -9.72 -5.91 -3.40
N VAL A 48 -9.80 -5.18 -4.52
CA VAL A 48 -9.36 -3.78 -4.57
C VAL A 48 -10.19 -2.92 -3.62
N THR A 49 -11.51 -3.13 -3.57
CA THR A 49 -12.40 -2.41 -2.65
C THR A 49 -12.03 -2.67 -1.19
N GLU A 50 -11.78 -3.93 -0.81
CA GLU A 50 -11.38 -4.27 0.55
C GLU A 50 -9.98 -3.74 0.89
N ALA A 51 -9.04 -3.75 -0.06
CA ALA A 51 -7.72 -3.15 0.12
C ALA A 51 -7.81 -1.65 0.41
N PHE A 52 -8.61 -0.90 -0.36
CA PHE A 52 -8.85 0.52 -0.09
C PHE A 52 -9.48 0.76 1.29
N LYS A 53 -10.46 -0.06 1.69
CA LYS A 53 -11.06 0.06 3.03
C LYS A 53 -10.04 -0.15 4.14
N ILE A 54 -9.09 -1.07 3.98
CA ILE A 54 -8.05 -1.32 4.97
C ILE A 54 -7.10 -0.12 5.05
N ILE A 55 -6.62 0.39 3.91
CA ILE A 55 -5.69 1.52 3.85
C ILE A 55 -6.33 2.80 4.40
N LEU A 56 -7.56 3.11 3.99
CA LEU A 56 -8.28 4.32 4.41
C LEU A 56 -8.74 4.30 5.87
N ARG A 57 -8.61 3.17 6.59
CA ARG A 57 -8.85 3.12 8.04
C ARG A 57 -7.68 3.68 8.85
N ASP A 58 -6.51 3.85 8.23
CA ASP A 58 -5.38 4.44 8.90
C ASP A 58 -5.46 5.98 8.81
N PRO A 59 -5.69 6.70 9.93
CA PRO A 59 -5.83 8.15 9.91
C PRO A 59 -4.54 8.88 9.53
N ASN A 60 -3.39 8.20 9.55
CA ASN A 60 -2.11 8.77 9.13
C ASN A 60 -1.93 8.78 7.61
N VAL A 61 -2.76 8.03 6.86
CA VAL A 61 -2.63 7.97 5.40
C VAL A 61 -3.16 9.24 4.77
N GLU A 62 -2.27 9.96 4.07
CA GLU A 62 -2.57 11.21 3.36
C GLU A 62 -2.71 11.00 1.85
N ALA A 63 -2.06 9.97 1.30
CA ALA A 63 -2.08 9.64 -0.11
C ALA A 63 -2.00 8.12 -0.33
N ILE A 64 -2.53 7.63 -1.46
CA ILE A 64 -2.44 6.22 -1.84
C ILE A 64 -1.74 6.12 -3.21
N LEU A 65 -0.69 5.32 -3.27
CA LEU A 65 0.01 4.94 -4.50
C LEU A 65 -0.40 3.52 -4.90
N VAL A 66 -0.90 3.38 -6.13
CA VAL A 66 -1.40 2.14 -6.73
C VAL A 66 -0.59 1.83 -7.98
#